data_AF-A0AA96FWG7-F1
#
_entry.id   AF-A0AA96FWG7-F1
#
_cell.length_a   1.000
_cell.length_b   1.000
_cell.length_c   1.000
_cell.angle_alpha   90.00
_cell.angle_beta   90.00
_cell.angle_gamma   90.00
#
_symmetry.space_group_name_H-M   'P 1'
#
loop_
_entity.id
_entity.type
_entity.pdbx_description
1 polymer ?
#
loop_
_entity_poly.entity_id
_entity_poly.type
_entity_poly.pdbx_seq_one_letter_code
_entity_poly.pdbx_strand_id
1 'polypeptide(L)'
;MRQEADHRVPVLIVGGSLVGLSTSLFLGRLGVRHMLVERHAGTSIHPRGRGNNVRTMELFRVAGIEPDIKTAASLLADNHGILQTPTLVGVAGEWLFKHIDPGGGLAKFSPTSWCLCSQNDLEPVLLHSARSLGGDLRYSHEMESFEQDSEGVTAVVRDRTTDERYTVRADYLVAADGPRSPVRGRLGIGQTGPGDLFANVSVTFRSKLLGGVVGDRRFICCYLTDPEADGALLPVDNEEHWVFHAPWHPERGETLDEFTEERLGRHIRRAVGVPGLDVDITGKASWRAAERVADRYAAGRVFLAGDSAHEMSPTGAFGSNTGIQDAHNLAWKLAAVLDGWAGPGLLDTYDTERRPVATATSARASARSVEHSHPGFAPAPGIGGGRRGGILNVVLGYRYPRGAVLGADPEQDVVPEGMRLTGEPGTRAPHMWLRRGNERVSTLDLYERSLVMLSDVRSQWHAAARRIADGGSVRLESYRIGAELTYDPQGGQGGDENPDWARTHGTTADGAVLIRPDGFVAWRAPGAVPDAEATLRQVLAALLRTG
;
A
#
# COMPACT_ATOMS: atom_id res chain seq x y z
N MET A 1 -42.12 6.27 -2.36
CA MET A 1 -41.65 7.66 -2.23
C MET A 1 -40.18 7.57 -1.80
N ARG A 2 -39.22 7.72 -2.71
CA ARG A 2 -37.79 7.66 -2.35
C ARG A 2 -37.46 8.99 -1.66
N GLN A 3 -37.04 8.93 -0.40
CA GLN A 3 -36.58 10.10 0.35
C GLN A 3 -35.38 10.70 -0.41
N GLU A 4 -35.43 11.99 -0.70
CA GLU A 4 -34.35 12.68 -1.41
C GLU A 4 -33.13 12.74 -0.49
N ALA A 5 -31.99 12.21 -0.93
CA ALA A 5 -30.78 12.18 -0.10
C ALA A 5 -30.15 13.57 0.02
N ASP A 6 -29.67 13.93 1.20
CA ASP A 6 -29.09 15.25 1.49
C ASP A 6 -27.84 15.54 0.66
N HIS A 7 -27.04 14.49 0.36
CA HIS A 7 -25.86 14.57 -0.49
C HIS A 7 -25.84 13.47 -1.56
N ARG A 8 -25.27 13.79 -2.72
CA ARG A 8 -25.04 12.86 -3.84
C ARG A 8 -23.60 12.93 -4.33
N VAL A 9 -22.89 11.81 -4.30
CA VAL A 9 -21.49 11.70 -4.71
C VAL A 9 -21.24 10.42 -5.51
N PRO A 10 -20.32 10.39 -6.48
CA PRO A 10 -19.97 9.13 -7.15
C PRO A 10 -19.45 8.05 -6.19
N VAL A 11 -18.55 8.43 -5.27
CA VAL A 11 -17.96 7.50 -4.32
C VAL A 11 -18.06 8.04 -2.89
N LEU A 12 -18.53 7.21 -1.96
CA LEU A 12 -18.42 7.44 -0.53
C LEU A 12 -17.29 6.58 0.05
N ILE A 13 -16.35 7.19 0.76
CA ILE A 13 -15.25 6.51 1.46
C ILE A 13 -15.54 6.55 2.96
N VAL A 14 -15.47 5.41 3.62
CA VAL A 14 -15.68 5.30 5.07
C VAL A 14 -14.35 4.98 5.75
N GLY A 15 -13.86 5.89 6.57
CA GLY A 15 -12.55 5.82 7.22
C GLY A 15 -11.54 6.79 6.60
N GLY A 16 -10.89 7.60 7.45
CA GLY A 16 -9.99 8.71 7.09
C GLY A 16 -8.56 8.53 7.60
N SER A 17 -8.09 7.28 7.62
CA SER A 17 -6.69 6.92 7.86
C SER A 17 -5.96 6.67 6.53
N LEU A 18 -4.76 6.07 6.56
CA LEU A 18 -3.87 5.89 5.39
C LEU A 18 -4.58 5.41 4.11
N VAL A 19 -5.38 4.35 4.21
CA VAL A 19 -6.03 3.72 3.05
C VAL A 19 -7.18 4.56 2.51
N GLY A 20 -8.01 5.12 3.38
CA GLY A 20 -9.11 6.01 2.98
C GLY A 20 -8.60 7.32 2.37
N LEU A 21 -7.60 7.94 2.99
CA LEU A 21 -6.95 9.14 2.47
C LEU A 21 -6.22 8.87 1.14
N SER A 22 -5.59 7.70 0.99
CA SER A 22 -5.00 7.30 -0.29
C SER A 22 -6.06 7.04 -1.36
N THR A 23 -7.19 6.43 -1.01
CA THR A 23 -8.35 6.29 -1.92
C THR A 23 -8.83 7.65 -2.39
N SER A 24 -8.98 8.61 -1.48
CA SER A 24 -9.36 9.99 -1.79
C SER A 24 -8.34 10.69 -2.68
N LEU A 25 -7.04 10.56 -2.38
CA LEU A 25 -5.94 11.07 -3.21
C LEU A 25 -6.05 10.53 -4.64
N PHE A 26 -6.12 9.21 -4.82
CA PHE A 26 -6.13 8.59 -6.15
C PHE A 26 -7.42 8.92 -6.93
N LEU A 27 -8.58 8.94 -6.28
CA LEU A 27 -9.83 9.39 -6.92
C LEU A 27 -9.76 10.86 -7.33
N GLY A 28 -9.21 11.74 -6.47
CA GLY A 28 -8.99 13.15 -6.78
C GLY A 28 -8.03 13.36 -7.95
N ARG A 29 -6.93 12.60 -8.01
CA ARG A 29 -5.99 12.57 -9.14
C ARG A 29 -6.67 12.22 -10.47
N LEU A 30 -7.66 11.32 -10.41
CA LEU A 30 -8.45 10.87 -11.56
C LEU A 30 -9.66 11.78 -11.87
N GLY A 31 -9.92 12.80 -11.05
CA GLY A 31 -11.05 13.72 -11.22
C GLY A 31 -12.40 13.17 -10.76
N VAL A 32 -12.43 12.08 -9.98
CA VAL A 32 -13.66 11.48 -9.48
C VAL A 32 -14.11 12.23 -8.21
N ARG A 33 -15.30 12.85 -8.27
CA ARG A 33 -15.92 13.45 -7.08
C ARG A 33 -16.21 12.38 -6.03
N HIS A 34 -15.92 12.68 -4.78
CA HIS A 34 -16.13 11.74 -3.68
C HIS A 34 -16.29 12.49 -2.36
N MET A 35 -16.88 11.80 -1.38
CA MET A 35 -16.92 12.22 0.03
C MET A 35 -16.22 11.15 0.88
N LEU A 36 -15.46 11.58 1.87
CA LEU A 36 -14.90 10.73 2.91
C LEU A 36 -15.49 11.12 4.26
N VAL A 37 -15.88 10.13 5.05
CA VAL A 37 -16.34 10.33 6.44
C VAL A 37 -15.43 9.58 7.41
N GLU A 38 -15.00 10.26 8.47
CA GLU A 38 -14.14 9.73 9.53
C GLU A 38 -14.70 10.14 10.90
N ARG A 39 -14.91 9.17 11.78
CA ARG A 39 -15.51 9.38 13.11
C ARG A 39 -14.60 10.14 14.08
N HIS A 40 -13.28 10.04 13.91
CA HIS A 40 -12.31 10.75 14.74
C HIS A 40 -12.24 12.23 14.32
N ALA A 41 -11.84 13.12 15.23
CA ALA A 41 -11.81 14.55 14.97
C ALA A 41 -10.63 15.00 14.08
N GLY A 42 -9.63 14.14 13.87
CA GLY A 42 -8.45 14.41 13.06
C GLY A 42 -7.68 13.11 12.77
N THR A 43 -6.52 13.28 12.13
CA THR A 43 -5.57 12.20 11.83
C THR A 43 -4.94 11.63 13.11
N SER A 44 -4.37 10.44 12.98
CA SER A 44 -3.67 9.73 14.05
C SER A 44 -2.50 10.54 14.60
N ILE A 45 -2.49 10.83 15.90
CA ILE A 45 -1.33 11.44 16.59
C ILE A 45 -0.34 10.40 17.12
N HIS A 46 -0.75 9.13 17.17
CA HIS A 46 0.11 8.04 17.64
C HIS A 46 1.04 7.56 16.51
N PRO A 47 2.36 7.49 16.73
CA PRO A 47 3.31 7.00 15.74
C PRO A 47 3.17 5.48 15.53
N ARG A 48 2.30 5.14 14.57
CA ARG A 48 2.03 3.78 14.08
C ARG A 48 2.91 3.47 12.86
N GLY A 49 2.51 2.50 12.03
CA GLY A 49 3.30 1.94 10.93
C GLY A 49 4.14 2.99 10.17
N ARG A 50 5.43 2.67 9.97
CA ARG A 50 6.44 3.64 9.48
C ARG A 50 7.07 3.29 8.15
N GLY A 51 7.09 2.00 7.80
CA GLY A 51 7.76 1.54 6.59
C GLY A 51 6.86 1.74 5.38
N ASN A 52 7.14 2.75 4.56
CA ASN A 52 6.53 2.88 3.23
C ASN A 52 7.46 2.20 2.24
N ASN A 53 6.96 1.09 1.69
CA ASN A 53 7.75 0.30 0.76
C ASN A 53 7.82 0.98 -0.61
N VAL A 54 8.73 0.49 -1.44
CA VAL A 54 9.03 1.07 -2.75
C VAL A 54 7.80 1.15 -3.63
N ARG A 55 6.94 0.12 -3.61
CA ARG A 55 5.74 0.10 -4.43
C ARG A 55 4.79 1.23 -4.04
N THR A 56 4.59 1.46 -2.75
CA THR A 56 3.78 2.59 -2.26
C THR A 56 4.40 3.93 -2.62
N MET A 57 5.73 4.08 -2.51
CA MET A 57 6.42 5.30 -2.92
C MET A 57 6.34 5.55 -4.43
N GLU A 58 6.27 4.51 -5.28
CA GLU A 58 5.98 4.68 -6.71
C GLU A 58 4.61 5.33 -6.92
N LEU A 59 3.60 4.90 -6.18
CA LEU A 59 2.24 5.47 -6.30
C LEU A 59 2.22 6.93 -5.86
N PHE A 60 2.88 7.26 -4.76
CA PHE A 60 2.96 8.63 -4.25
C PHE A 60 3.83 9.54 -5.11
N ARG A 61 4.86 9.00 -5.76
CA ARG A 61 5.64 9.70 -6.77
C ARG A 61 4.78 10.10 -7.96
N VAL A 62 4.02 9.16 -8.52
CA VAL A 62 3.10 9.42 -9.65
C VAL A 62 2.03 10.43 -9.26
N ALA A 63 1.51 10.34 -8.02
CA ALA A 63 0.56 11.31 -7.48
C ALA A 63 1.17 12.69 -7.19
N GLY A 64 2.50 12.83 -7.24
CA GLY A 64 3.23 14.10 -7.07
C GLY A 64 3.56 14.49 -5.63
N ILE A 65 3.38 13.59 -4.66
CA ILE A 65 3.50 13.90 -3.21
C ILE A 65 4.72 13.26 -2.55
N GLU A 66 5.54 12.51 -3.31
CA GLU A 66 6.79 11.92 -2.81
C GLU A 66 7.72 12.94 -2.09
N PRO A 67 7.94 14.17 -2.62
CA PRO A 67 8.78 15.15 -1.93
C PRO A 67 8.25 15.53 -0.54
N ASP A 68 6.94 15.78 -0.42
CA ASP A 68 6.31 16.18 0.84
C ASP A 68 6.41 15.07 1.89
N ILE A 69 6.25 13.81 1.46
CA ILE A 69 6.45 12.64 2.32
C ILE A 69 7.90 12.55 2.80
N LYS A 70 8.88 12.77 1.92
CA LYS A 70 10.31 12.76 2.29
C LYS A 70 10.63 13.89 3.27
N THR A 71 10.03 15.06 3.10
CA THR A 71 10.15 16.16 4.07
C THR A 71 9.56 15.79 5.41
N ALA A 72 8.35 15.21 5.45
CA ALA A 72 7.71 14.73 6.67
C ALA A 72 8.52 13.61 7.36
N ALA A 73 9.22 12.77 6.59
CA ALA A 73 10.06 11.68 7.07
C ALA A 73 11.48 12.11 7.51
N SER A 74 11.86 13.37 7.31
CA SER A 74 13.26 13.80 7.35
C SER A 74 13.98 13.53 8.67
N LEU A 75 13.26 13.62 9.81
CA LEU A 75 13.82 13.37 11.15
C LEU A 75 14.41 11.97 11.32
N LEU A 76 13.84 10.97 10.64
CA LEU A 76 14.26 9.57 10.73
C LEU A 76 14.83 9.06 9.39
N ALA A 77 15.20 9.95 8.47
CA ALA A 77 15.65 9.56 7.13
C ALA A 77 16.89 8.65 7.14
N ASP A 78 17.79 8.84 8.13
CA ASP A 78 19.01 8.05 8.30
C ASP A 78 18.80 6.76 9.12
N ASN A 79 17.57 6.50 9.60
CA ASN A 79 17.27 5.29 10.36
C ASN A 79 17.11 4.11 9.42
N HIS A 80 17.98 3.12 9.61
CA HIS A 80 18.04 1.94 8.76
C HIS A 80 18.16 0.67 9.59
N GLY A 81 17.65 -0.44 9.06
CA GLY A 81 17.88 -1.71 9.72
C GLY A 81 17.00 -1.98 10.94
N ILE A 82 17.11 -3.22 11.40
CA ILE A 82 16.53 -3.68 12.66
C ILE A 82 17.66 -4.26 13.49
N LEU A 83 17.82 -3.69 14.69
CA LEU A 83 18.78 -4.16 15.69
C LEU A 83 18.07 -5.18 16.60
N GLN A 84 18.76 -6.25 16.96
CA GLN A 84 18.32 -7.16 18.01
C GLN A 84 19.42 -7.29 19.05
N THR A 85 19.10 -7.07 20.32
CA THR A 85 20.08 -7.14 21.40
C THR A 85 19.41 -7.45 22.73
N PRO A 86 20.07 -8.13 23.69
CA PRO A 86 19.51 -8.31 25.03
C PRO A 86 19.19 -6.98 25.71
N THR A 87 20.05 -5.98 25.53
CA THR A 87 19.90 -4.65 26.12
C THR A 87 20.71 -3.61 25.35
N LEU A 88 20.41 -2.30 25.49
CA LEU A 88 21.12 -1.27 24.73
C LEU A 88 22.54 -0.99 25.25
N VAL A 89 22.86 -1.41 26.47
CA VAL A 89 24.19 -1.25 27.08
C VAL A 89 25.06 -2.47 26.81
N GLY A 90 26.32 -2.24 26.44
CA GLY A 90 27.29 -3.29 26.13
C GLY A 90 27.45 -3.54 24.63
N VAL A 91 28.12 -4.65 24.28
CA VAL A 91 28.53 -4.97 22.90
C VAL A 91 27.77 -6.15 22.29
N ALA A 92 26.84 -6.74 23.04
CA ALA A 92 26.02 -7.84 22.55
C ALA A 92 24.94 -7.33 21.57
N GLY A 93 24.54 -8.20 20.64
CA GLY A 93 23.49 -7.94 19.66
C GLY A 93 23.96 -8.05 18.21
N GLU A 94 22.99 -8.08 17.31
CA GLU A 94 23.21 -8.20 15.87
C GLU A 94 22.19 -7.38 15.08
N TRP A 95 22.58 -6.99 13.87
CA TRP A 95 21.66 -6.37 12.92
C TRP A 95 20.99 -7.46 12.11
N LEU A 96 19.68 -7.66 12.30
CA LEU A 96 18.89 -8.58 11.46
C LEU A 96 18.97 -8.17 9.98
N PHE A 97 19.01 -6.85 9.75
CA PHE A 97 19.60 -6.23 8.58
C PHE A 97 20.03 -4.81 8.96
N LYS A 98 21.09 -4.29 8.34
CA LYS A 98 21.63 -2.95 8.64
C LYS A 98 21.20 -1.89 7.62
N HIS A 99 21.05 -2.28 6.36
CA HIS A 99 20.60 -1.41 5.27
C HIS A 99 19.44 -2.07 4.54
N ILE A 100 18.42 -1.30 4.16
CA ILE A 100 17.23 -1.82 3.45
C ILE A 100 17.59 -2.28 2.03
N ASP A 101 18.48 -1.55 1.35
CA ASP A 101 18.96 -1.85 -0.01
C ASP A 101 20.50 -1.84 -0.05
N PRO A 102 21.14 -2.87 0.51
CA PRO A 102 22.60 -2.96 0.50
C PRO A 102 23.09 -3.10 -0.94
N GLY A 103 23.83 -2.10 -1.43
CA GLY A 103 24.39 -2.09 -2.78
C GLY A 103 23.55 -1.39 -3.85
N GLY A 104 22.42 -0.78 -3.49
CA GLY A 104 21.65 0.07 -4.42
C GLY A 104 20.93 -0.68 -5.54
N GLY A 105 20.70 -2.00 -5.37
CA GLY A 105 20.13 -2.85 -6.41
C GLY A 105 18.70 -2.49 -6.76
N LEU A 106 17.98 -1.79 -5.87
CA LEU A 106 16.61 -1.38 -6.08
C LEU A 106 16.44 -0.39 -7.23
N ALA A 107 17.44 0.47 -7.47
CA ALA A 107 17.42 1.47 -8.53
C ALA A 107 17.25 0.86 -9.94
N LYS A 108 17.54 -0.45 -10.09
CA LYS A 108 17.27 -1.20 -11.32
C LYS A 108 15.77 -1.39 -11.58
N PHE A 109 14.96 -1.47 -10.53
CA PHE A 109 13.54 -1.85 -10.62
C PHE A 109 12.58 -0.68 -10.35
N SER A 110 13.06 0.39 -9.74
CA SER A 110 12.24 1.53 -9.35
C SER A 110 13.00 2.86 -9.42
N PRO A 111 12.31 3.97 -9.76
CA PRO A 111 12.87 5.31 -9.68
C PRO A 111 12.91 5.88 -8.26
N THR A 112 12.36 5.15 -7.28
CA THR A 112 12.26 5.58 -5.89
C THR A 112 12.73 4.48 -4.93
N SER A 113 12.77 4.80 -3.64
CA SER A 113 13.26 3.95 -2.56
C SER A 113 12.21 3.74 -1.47
N TRP A 114 12.55 2.93 -0.48
CA TRP A 114 11.80 2.91 0.78
C TRP A 114 11.84 4.29 1.44
N CYS A 115 10.78 4.63 2.16
CA CYS A 115 10.70 5.85 2.95
C CYS A 115 10.16 5.52 4.35
N LEU A 116 10.90 5.91 5.38
CA LEU A 116 10.49 5.75 6.76
C LEU A 116 9.66 6.97 7.19
N CYS A 117 8.35 6.92 6.94
CA CYS A 117 7.42 7.98 7.31
C CYS A 117 6.33 7.37 8.18
N SER A 118 6.29 7.77 9.45
CA SER A 118 5.31 7.27 10.41
C SER A 118 3.91 7.70 10.03
N GLN A 119 2.91 6.89 10.39
CA GLN A 119 1.51 7.17 10.05
C GLN A 119 1.03 8.57 10.48
N ASN A 120 1.47 9.06 11.65
CA ASN A 120 1.14 10.40 12.15
C ASN A 120 1.73 11.53 11.30
N ASP A 121 2.82 11.27 10.56
CA ASP A 121 3.47 12.24 9.69
C ASP A 121 2.93 12.13 8.25
N LEU A 122 2.60 10.91 7.80
CA LEU A 122 2.07 10.64 6.47
C LEU A 122 0.60 11.06 6.30
N GLU A 123 -0.25 10.79 7.30
CA GLU A 123 -1.68 11.13 7.20
C GLU A 123 -1.94 12.63 6.95
N PRO A 124 -1.27 13.58 7.62
CA PRO A 124 -1.40 15.00 7.31
C PRO A 124 -1.04 15.35 5.86
N VAL A 125 0.01 14.76 5.29
CA VAL A 125 0.43 14.98 3.89
C VAL A 125 -0.67 14.48 2.94
N LEU A 126 -1.21 13.28 3.18
CA LEU A 126 -2.29 12.71 2.39
C LEU A 126 -3.58 13.55 2.50
N LEU A 127 -3.94 13.96 3.72
CA LEU A 127 -5.11 14.80 3.99
C LEU A 127 -5.01 16.13 3.26
N HIS A 128 -3.88 16.83 3.38
CA HIS A 128 -3.66 18.09 2.68
C HIS A 128 -3.78 17.92 1.16
N SER A 129 -3.10 16.91 0.61
CA SER A 129 -3.08 16.64 -0.83
C SER A 129 -4.47 16.29 -1.37
N ALA A 130 -5.22 15.45 -0.67
CA ALA A 130 -6.57 15.06 -1.05
C ALA A 130 -7.55 16.25 -1.02
N ARG A 131 -7.44 17.16 -0.04
CA ARG A 131 -8.22 18.42 -0.02
C ARG A 131 -7.86 19.33 -1.19
N SER A 132 -6.58 19.48 -1.48
CA SER A 132 -6.09 20.32 -2.60
C SER A 132 -6.56 19.82 -3.97
N LEU A 133 -6.92 18.53 -4.08
CA LEU A 133 -7.53 17.92 -5.27
C LEU A 133 -9.08 18.00 -5.28
N GLY A 134 -9.69 18.64 -4.28
CA GLY A 134 -11.14 18.85 -4.20
C GLY A 134 -11.94 17.76 -3.49
N GLY A 135 -11.30 16.88 -2.70
CA GLY A 135 -12.00 15.88 -1.89
C GLY A 135 -12.82 16.51 -0.75
N ASP A 136 -14.09 16.10 -0.60
CA ASP A 136 -14.92 16.44 0.57
C ASP A 136 -14.60 15.48 1.73
N LEU A 137 -13.73 15.92 2.64
CA LEU A 137 -13.18 15.10 3.73
C LEU A 137 -13.71 15.57 5.09
N ARG A 138 -14.65 14.81 5.65
CA ARG A 138 -15.38 15.16 6.87
C ARG A 138 -14.93 14.32 8.06
N TYR A 139 -14.16 14.94 8.95
CA TYR A 139 -13.81 14.37 10.26
C TYR A 139 -14.92 14.63 11.28
N SER A 140 -14.93 13.90 12.39
CA SER A 140 -16.06 13.83 13.35
C SER A 140 -17.38 13.36 12.72
N HIS A 141 -17.33 12.62 11.61
CA HIS A 141 -18.51 12.12 10.91
C HIS A 141 -18.50 10.59 10.85
N GLU A 142 -19.49 9.97 11.45
CA GLU A 142 -19.58 8.51 11.57
C GLU A 142 -20.70 7.98 10.70
N MET A 143 -20.37 7.09 9.76
CA MET A 143 -21.38 6.31 9.07
C MET A 143 -21.98 5.27 10.02
N GLU A 144 -23.26 5.41 10.36
CA GLU A 144 -23.96 4.48 11.27
C GLU A 144 -24.56 3.29 10.52
N SER A 145 -25.02 3.50 9.29
CA SER A 145 -25.70 2.47 8.49
C SER A 145 -25.64 2.74 6.99
N PHE A 146 -25.88 1.71 6.18
CA PHE A 146 -26.07 1.86 4.74
C PHE A 146 -26.99 0.76 4.16
N GLU A 147 -27.67 1.07 3.07
CA GLU A 147 -28.38 0.10 2.24
C GLU A 147 -27.93 0.27 0.79
N GLN A 148 -28.03 -0.77 -0.02
CA GLN A 148 -27.70 -0.70 -1.44
C GLN A 148 -28.83 -1.27 -2.30
N ASP A 149 -28.95 -0.73 -3.50
CA ASP A 149 -29.87 -1.18 -4.54
C ASP A 149 -29.13 -1.28 -5.89
N SER A 150 -29.86 -1.53 -6.98
CA SER A 150 -29.27 -1.68 -8.31
C SER A 150 -28.57 -0.42 -8.82
N GLU A 151 -28.87 0.76 -8.27
CA GLU A 151 -28.41 2.06 -8.74
C GLU A 151 -27.39 2.72 -7.81
N GLY A 152 -27.17 2.23 -6.58
CA GLY A 152 -26.27 2.90 -5.64
C GLY A 152 -26.35 2.38 -4.20
N VAL A 153 -25.67 3.10 -3.32
CA VAL A 153 -25.60 2.90 -1.87
C VAL A 153 -26.12 4.16 -1.19
N THR A 154 -27.07 4.02 -0.26
CA THR A 154 -27.56 5.10 0.59
C THR A 154 -27.03 4.88 2.01
N ALA A 155 -26.20 5.79 2.51
CA ALA A 155 -25.62 5.75 3.84
C ALA A 155 -26.25 6.81 4.76
N VAL A 156 -26.40 6.48 6.04
CA VAL A 156 -26.75 7.44 7.11
C VAL A 156 -25.48 7.80 7.86
N VAL A 157 -25.19 9.09 7.91
CA VAL A 157 -24.00 9.65 8.57
C VAL A 157 -24.44 10.56 9.70
N ARG A 158 -23.79 10.43 10.85
CA ARG A 158 -23.95 11.29 12.00
C ARG A 158 -22.76 12.24 12.14
N ASP A 159 -23.02 13.54 12.17
CA ASP A 159 -22.05 14.51 12.65
C ASP A 159 -21.96 14.36 14.18
N ARG A 160 -20.79 13.96 14.68
CA ARG A 160 -20.56 13.70 16.10
C ARG A 160 -20.38 14.98 16.92
N THR A 161 -20.26 16.14 16.26
CA THR A 161 -20.16 17.45 16.92
C THR A 161 -21.53 18.04 17.20
N THR A 162 -22.49 17.86 16.31
CA THR A 162 -23.87 18.39 16.43
C THR A 162 -24.91 17.32 16.79
N ASP A 163 -24.55 16.04 16.66
CA ASP A 163 -25.45 14.86 16.71
C ASP A 163 -26.50 14.80 15.59
N GLU A 164 -26.40 15.69 14.60
CA GLU A 164 -27.27 15.71 13.42
C GLU A 164 -26.98 14.52 12.50
N ARG A 165 -28.04 13.98 11.89
CA ARG A 165 -27.97 12.88 10.92
C ARG A 165 -28.37 13.37 9.55
N TYR A 166 -27.61 12.96 8.55
CA TYR A 166 -27.91 13.19 7.14
C TYR A 166 -27.64 11.94 6.32
N THR A 167 -28.14 11.96 5.08
CA THR A 167 -28.08 10.86 4.14
C THR A 167 -27.15 11.17 2.98
N VAL A 168 -26.34 10.19 2.59
CA VAL A 168 -25.45 10.27 1.42
C VAL A 168 -25.83 9.18 0.45
N ARG A 169 -26.25 9.56 -0.76
CA ARG A 169 -26.43 8.63 -1.87
C ARG A 169 -25.17 8.60 -2.72
N ALA A 170 -24.56 7.42 -2.83
CA ALA A 170 -23.40 7.19 -3.66
C ALA A 170 -23.61 6.13 -4.74
N ASP A 171 -22.87 6.20 -5.85
CA ASP A 171 -22.88 5.12 -6.86
C ASP A 171 -22.12 3.90 -6.33
N TYR A 172 -21.05 4.14 -5.54
CA TYR A 172 -20.23 3.13 -4.89
C TYR A 172 -19.77 3.55 -3.48
N LEU A 173 -19.52 2.56 -2.62
CA LEU A 173 -18.94 2.75 -1.28
C LEU A 173 -17.60 2.01 -1.17
N VAL A 174 -16.57 2.69 -0.66
CA VAL A 174 -15.28 2.08 -0.30
C VAL A 174 -15.13 2.10 1.23
N ALA A 175 -15.11 0.91 1.83
CA ALA A 175 -14.92 0.71 3.25
C ALA A 175 -13.42 0.60 3.56
N ALA A 176 -12.85 1.66 4.12
CA ALA A 176 -11.51 1.72 4.68
C ALA A 176 -11.58 1.93 6.21
N ASP A 177 -12.60 1.31 6.84
CA ASP A 177 -13.08 1.54 8.21
C ASP A 177 -12.40 0.65 9.27
N GLY A 178 -11.28 0.02 8.91
CA GLY A 178 -10.38 -0.65 9.84
C GLY A 178 -10.72 -2.12 10.13
N PRO A 179 -9.97 -2.77 11.04
CA PRO A 179 -10.02 -4.22 11.26
C PRO A 179 -11.38 -4.73 11.75
N ARG A 180 -12.09 -3.90 12.54
CA ARG A 180 -13.43 -4.17 13.06
C ARG A 180 -14.51 -3.50 12.19
N SER A 181 -14.36 -3.60 10.87
CA SER A 181 -15.22 -2.96 9.87
C SER A 181 -16.71 -3.25 10.11
N PRO A 182 -17.52 -2.26 10.54
CA PRO A 182 -18.97 -2.39 10.57
C PRO A 182 -19.55 -2.65 9.17
N VAL A 183 -18.91 -2.14 8.10
CA VAL A 183 -19.35 -2.38 6.73
C VAL A 183 -19.23 -3.86 6.37
N ARG A 184 -18.06 -4.47 6.59
CA ARG A 184 -17.84 -5.90 6.35
C ARG A 184 -18.84 -6.75 7.12
N GLY A 185 -19.06 -6.43 8.40
CA GLY A 185 -20.02 -7.13 9.25
C GLY A 185 -21.45 -7.08 8.70
N ARG A 186 -21.91 -5.91 8.25
CA ARG A 186 -23.25 -5.73 7.68
C ARG A 186 -23.44 -6.46 6.35
N LEU A 187 -22.38 -6.62 5.55
CA LEU A 187 -22.41 -7.41 4.32
C LEU A 187 -22.38 -8.92 4.57
N GLY A 188 -22.18 -9.37 5.81
CA GLY A 188 -22.02 -10.79 6.14
C GLY A 188 -20.79 -11.41 5.48
N ILE A 189 -19.73 -10.62 5.28
CA ILE A 189 -18.48 -11.11 4.71
C ILE A 189 -17.60 -11.63 5.85
N GLY A 190 -17.31 -12.94 5.82
CA GLY A 190 -16.40 -13.59 6.75
C GLY A 190 -14.93 -13.24 6.49
N GLN A 191 -14.07 -13.77 7.35
CA GLN A 191 -12.63 -13.68 7.19
C GLN A 191 -11.98 -15.04 7.49
N THR A 192 -10.92 -15.34 6.75
CA THR A 192 -10.11 -16.54 6.89
C THR A 192 -8.68 -16.16 7.29
N GLY A 193 -8.06 -16.93 8.19
CA GLY A 193 -6.68 -16.71 8.66
C GLY A 193 -6.46 -17.28 10.06
N PRO A 194 -5.23 -17.30 10.57
CA PRO A 194 -4.93 -17.85 11.90
C PRO A 194 -5.46 -17.00 13.06
N GLY A 195 -5.96 -15.78 12.79
CA GLY A 195 -6.64 -14.96 13.79
C GLY A 195 -5.68 -14.10 14.61
N ASP A 196 -5.92 -13.98 15.92
CA ASP A 196 -5.06 -13.19 16.81
C ASP A 196 -3.69 -13.86 16.92
N LEU A 197 -2.61 -13.09 16.69
CA LEU A 197 -1.24 -13.58 16.75
C LEU A 197 -0.58 -13.28 18.10
N PHE A 198 -0.66 -12.03 18.53
CA PHE A 198 -0.09 -11.55 19.80
C PHE A 198 -0.70 -10.20 20.18
N ALA A 199 -0.56 -9.81 21.45
CA ALA A 199 -0.99 -8.52 21.94
C ALA A 199 0.21 -7.74 22.51
N ASN A 200 0.15 -6.42 22.39
CA ASN A 200 1.14 -5.51 22.94
C ASN A 200 0.46 -4.29 23.55
N VAL A 201 1.17 -3.68 24.49
CA VAL A 201 0.92 -2.32 24.95
C VAL A 201 1.93 -1.41 24.27
N SER A 202 1.44 -0.50 23.42
CA SER A 202 2.24 0.59 22.88
C SER A 202 2.32 1.71 23.90
N VAL A 203 3.54 2.11 24.25
CA VAL A 203 3.84 3.16 25.22
C VAL A 203 4.61 4.26 24.51
N THR A 204 4.07 5.47 24.47
CA THR A 204 4.87 6.67 24.13
C THR A 204 5.49 7.20 25.40
N PHE A 205 6.77 7.54 25.36
CA PHE A 205 7.48 8.09 26.50
C PHE A 205 8.56 9.08 26.06
N ARG A 206 8.98 9.93 27.00
CA ARG A 206 10.11 10.82 26.86
C ARG A 206 11.28 10.36 27.71
N SER A 207 12.48 10.47 27.16
CA SER A 207 13.75 10.27 27.86
C SER A 207 14.85 11.10 27.22
N LYS A 208 15.43 12.00 28.00
CA LYS A 208 16.55 12.86 27.58
C LYS A 208 17.88 12.12 27.58
N LEU A 209 17.98 11.03 28.35
CA LEU A 209 19.19 10.22 28.45
C LEU A 209 19.26 9.15 27.36
N LEU A 210 18.12 8.67 26.84
CA LEU A 210 18.08 7.54 25.92
C LEU A 210 18.79 7.81 24.59
N GLY A 211 18.69 9.02 24.03
CA GLY A 211 19.45 9.39 22.82
C GLY A 211 20.96 9.20 22.98
N GLY A 212 21.51 9.58 24.13
CA GLY A 212 22.92 9.36 24.47
C GLY A 212 23.28 7.88 24.65
N VAL A 213 22.36 7.08 25.19
CA VAL A 213 22.54 5.62 25.29
C VAL A 213 22.56 5.00 23.91
N VAL A 214 21.61 5.35 23.02
CA VAL A 214 21.54 4.85 21.64
C VAL A 214 22.79 5.25 20.84
N GLY A 215 23.32 6.45 21.05
CA GLY A 215 24.54 6.93 20.39
C GLY A 215 24.36 7.01 18.88
N ASP A 216 25.31 6.49 18.11
CA ASP A 216 25.29 6.52 16.63
C ASP A 216 24.43 5.41 16.00
N ARG A 217 23.79 4.56 16.81
CA ARG A 217 22.92 3.49 16.28
C ARG A 217 21.66 4.12 15.71
N ARG A 218 21.41 3.92 14.42
CA ARG A 218 20.23 4.43 13.70
C ARG A 218 19.40 3.26 13.22
N PHE A 219 18.44 2.80 14.02
CA PHE A 219 17.55 1.67 13.70
C PHE A 219 16.12 2.12 13.44
N ILE A 220 15.39 1.38 12.62
CA ILE A 220 13.94 1.55 12.45
C ILE A 220 13.21 0.99 13.69
N CYS A 221 13.72 -0.12 14.20
CA CYS A 221 13.23 -0.83 15.38
C CYS A 221 14.40 -1.54 16.05
N CYS A 222 14.42 -1.57 17.38
CA CYS A 222 15.34 -2.36 18.17
C CYS A 222 14.55 -3.38 19.00
N TYR A 223 14.76 -4.67 18.75
CA TYR A 223 14.21 -5.74 19.57
C TYR A 223 15.11 -5.97 20.77
N LEU A 224 14.55 -5.73 21.97
CA LEU A 224 15.17 -6.00 23.25
C LEU A 224 14.73 -7.38 23.72
N THR A 225 15.70 -8.23 24.07
CA THR A 225 15.47 -9.66 24.28
C THR A 225 15.78 -10.16 25.69
N ASP A 226 15.93 -9.27 26.68
CA ASP A 226 15.94 -9.67 28.11
C ASP A 226 14.65 -10.45 28.42
N PRO A 227 14.73 -11.72 28.86
CA PRO A 227 13.55 -12.54 29.13
C PRO A 227 12.57 -11.98 30.17
N GLU A 228 13.02 -11.07 31.03
CA GLU A 228 12.18 -10.43 32.05
C GLU A 228 11.79 -8.99 31.65
N ALA A 229 12.23 -8.49 30.48
CA ALA A 229 11.94 -7.14 30.00
C ALA A 229 11.97 -7.02 28.46
N ASP A 230 11.48 -8.02 27.73
CA ASP A 230 11.51 -8.02 26.28
C ASP A 230 10.55 -6.96 25.67
N GLY A 231 10.82 -6.59 24.43
CA GLY A 231 9.95 -5.66 23.70
C GLY A 231 10.63 -5.03 22.50
N ALA A 232 9.92 -4.09 21.87
CA ALA A 232 10.42 -3.36 20.71
C ALA A 232 10.52 -1.86 21.02
N LEU A 233 11.71 -1.29 20.86
CA LEU A 233 11.97 0.14 20.98
C LEU A 233 12.00 0.77 19.58
N LEU A 234 11.27 1.87 19.41
CA LEU A 234 11.20 2.63 18.16
C LEU A 234 11.50 4.10 18.43
N PRO A 235 12.40 4.73 17.65
CA PRO A 235 12.66 6.17 17.74
C PRO A 235 11.49 6.97 17.17
N VAL A 236 11.17 8.12 17.75
CA VAL A 236 10.31 9.13 17.13
C VAL A 236 11.16 10.25 16.52
N ASP A 237 12.17 10.72 17.26
CA ASP A 237 13.10 11.78 16.83
C ASP A 237 14.59 11.42 17.03
N ASN A 238 14.90 10.24 17.59
CA ASN A 238 16.24 9.81 18.06
C ASN A 238 16.83 10.66 19.21
N GLU A 239 16.06 11.55 19.82
CA GLU A 239 16.52 12.46 20.85
C GLU A 239 15.76 12.22 22.16
N GLU A 240 14.52 12.71 22.24
CA GLU A 240 13.73 12.69 23.47
C GLU A 240 12.48 11.81 23.37
N HIS A 241 11.89 11.63 22.19
CA HIS A 241 10.61 10.95 22.02
C HIS A 241 10.78 9.53 21.49
N TRP A 242 10.15 8.58 22.18
CA TRP A 242 10.31 7.15 21.92
C TRP A 242 8.99 6.40 22.06
N VAL A 243 8.90 5.27 21.36
CA VAL A 243 7.84 4.29 21.53
C VAL A 243 8.43 2.98 22.01
N PHE A 244 7.79 2.38 23.00
CA PHE A 244 8.07 1.01 23.43
C PHE A 244 6.83 0.14 23.25
N HIS A 245 6.98 -1.00 22.58
CA HIS A 245 5.98 -2.05 22.57
C HIS A 245 6.35 -3.12 23.59
N ALA A 246 5.58 -3.17 24.68
CA ALA A 246 5.69 -4.19 25.70
C ALA A 246 4.72 -5.34 25.38
N PRO A 247 5.18 -6.60 25.35
CA PRO A 247 4.31 -7.76 25.20
C PRO A 247 3.21 -7.76 26.26
N TRP A 248 2.01 -8.15 25.86
CA TRP A 248 0.86 -8.33 26.75
C TRP A 248 0.29 -9.71 26.54
N HIS A 249 0.13 -10.44 27.65
CA HIS A 249 -0.31 -11.83 27.69
C HIS A 249 -1.68 -11.99 28.37
N PRO A 250 -2.78 -11.55 27.74
CA PRO A 250 -4.13 -11.70 28.27
C PRO A 250 -4.51 -13.17 28.52
N GLU A 251 -3.94 -14.10 27.75
CA GLU A 251 -4.11 -15.54 27.93
C GLU A 251 -3.51 -16.07 29.24
N ARG A 252 -2.58 -15.34 29.85
CA ARG A 252 -2.01 -15.64 31.17
C ARG A 252 -2.74 -14.94 32.31
N GLY A 253 -3.83 -14.22 31.99
CA GLY A 253 -4.62 -13.46 32.95
C GLY A 253 -4.14 -12.03 33.18
N GLU A 254 -3.15 -11.54 32.42
CA GLU A 254 -2.69 -10.15 32.55
C GLU A 254 -3.79 -9.16 32.13
N THR A 255 -3.96 -8.12 32.94
CA THR A 255 -4.93 -7.05 32.68
C THR A 255 -4.23 -5.76 32.26
N LEU A 256 -4.90 -4.91 31.47
CA LEU A 256 -4.31 -3.63 31.04
C LEU A 256 -4.06 -2.65 32.20
N ASP A 257 -4.77 -2.84 33.31
CA ASP A 257 -4.63 -2.05 34.55
C ASP A 257 -3.31 -2.35 35.26
N GLU A 258 -2.76 -3.57 35.09
CA GLU A 258 -1.45 -3.94 35.64
C GLU A 258 -0.28 -3.24 34.92
N PHE A 259 -0.50 -2.75 33.69
CA PHE A 259 0.50 -1.97 32.94
C PHE A 259 0.50 -0.52 33.42
N THR A 260 0.74 -0.32 34.72
CA THR A 260 0.89 1.01 35.33
C THR A 260 2.13 1.70 34.79
N GLU A 261 2.16 3.04 34.88
CA GLU A 261 3.33 3.82 34.47
C GLU A 261 4.60 3.39 35.22
N GLU A 262 4.46 3.03 36.49
CA GLU A 262 5.56 2.54 37.31
C GLU A 262 6.10 1.19 36.81
N ARG A 263 5.22 0.22 36.50
CA ARG A 263 5.61 -1.08 35.93
C ARG A 263 6.31 -0.88 34.58
N LEU A 264 5.70 -0.09 33.69
CA LEU A 264 6.25 0.19 32.36
C LEU A 264 7.59 0.91 32.43
N GLY A 265 7.73 1.90 33.32
CA GLY A 265 9.00 2.59 33.54
C GLY A 265 10.10 1.66 34.06
N ARG A 266 9.78 0.72 34.95
CA ARG A 266 10.73 -0.33 35.37
C ARG A 266 11.10 -1.26 34.22
N HIS A 267 10.11 -1.69 33.43
CA HIS A 267 10.31 -2.56 32.27
C HIS A 267 11.25 -1.91 31.25
N ILE A 268 11.00 -0.66 30.87
CA ILE A 268 11.82 0.10 29.91
C ILE A 268 13.26 0.28 30.43
N ARG A 269 13.44 0.68 31.70
CA ARG A 269 14.77 0.82 32.32
C ARG A 269 15.57 -0.46 32.25
N ARG A 270 14.91 -1.59 32.54
CA ARG A 270 15.53 -2.91 32.49
C ARG A 270 15.85 -3.33 31.06
N ALA A 271 14.90 -3.21 30.13
CA ALA A 271 15.08 -3.55 28.73
C ALA A 271 16.26 -2.77 28.13
N VAL A 272 16.34 -1.47 28.41
CA VAL A 272 17.43 -0.58 27.96
C VAL A 272 18.76 -0.86 28.69
N GLY A 273 18.71 -1.39 29.92
CA GLY A 273 19.89 -1.72 30.72
C GLY A 273 20.43 -0.55 31.53
N VAL A 274 19.62 0.49 31.73
CA VAL A 274 20.01 1.71 32.44
C VAL A 274 19.05 1.94 33.62
N PRO A 275 19.41 1.51 34.84
CA PRO A 275 18.56 1.66 36.03
C PRO A 275 18.16 3.11 36.32
N GLY A 276 19.01 4.07 35.97
CA GLY A 276 18.78 5.51 36.16
C GLY A 276 18.11 6.23 34.99
N LEU A 277 17.57 5.51 34.00
CA LEU A 277 16.96 6.15 32.83
C LEU A 277 15.75 7.01 33.24
N ASP A 278 15.70 8.23 32.72
CA ASP A 278 14.56 9.12 32.87
C ASP A 278 13.45 8.66 31.92
N VAL A 279 12.38 8.06 32.47
CA VAL A 279 11.25 7.57 31.69
C VAL A 279 10.01 8.30 32.15
N ASP A 280 9.51 9.18 31.28
CA ASP A 280 8.25 9.92 31.46
C ASP A 280 7.23 9.41 30.44
N ILE A 281 6.22 8.68 30.90
CA ILE A 281 5.22 8.06 30.02
C ILE A 281 4.20 9.12 29.62
N THR A 282 4.03 9.29 28.31
CA THR A 282 3.13 10.30 27.73
C THR A 282 1.84 9.71 27.16
N GLY A 283 1.79 8.39 26.98
CA GLY A 283 0.61 7.72 26.44
C GLY A 283 0.74 6.20 26.42
N LYS A 284 -0.41 5.52 26.47
CA LYS A 284 -0.52 4.06 26.46
C LYS A 284 -1.72 3.62 25.62
N ALA A 285 -1.51 2.68 24.70
CA ALA A 285 -2.57 2.08 23.91
C ALA A 285 -2.32 0.58 23.69
N SER A 286 -3.31 -0.25 23.99
CA SER A 286 -3.26 -1.68 23.67
C SER A 286 -3.57 -1.92 22.20
N TRP A 287 -2.88 -2.87 21.57
CA TRP A 287 -3.20 -3.33 20.24
C TRP A 287 -2.96 -4.84 20.11
N ARG A 288 -3.64 -5.45 19.14
CA ARG A 288 -3.52 -6.87 18.81
C ARG A 288 -3.04 -6.98 17.37
N ALA A 289 -2.01 -7.78 17.16
CA ALA A 289 -1.65 -8.23 15.83
C ALA A 289 -2.59 -9.37 15.46
N ALA A 290 -3.08 -9.34 14.23
CA ALA A 290 -3.89 -10.41 13.70
C ALA A 290 -3.57 -10.68 12.24
N GLU A 291 -3.94 -11.87 11.80
CA GLU A 291 -3.85 -12.29 10.42
C GLU A 291 -5.20 -12.82 9.95
N ARG A 292 -5.85 -12.05 9.07
CA ARG A 292 -7.18 -12.34 8.55
C ARG A 292 -7.31 -11.75 7.16
N VAL A 293 -7.94 -12.46 6.22
CA VAL A 293 -8.28 -11.94 4.90
C VAL A 293 -9.78 -12.17 4.70
N ALA A 294 -10.50 -11.14 4.24
CA ALA A 294 -11.91 -11.22 3.94
C ALA A 294 -12.16 -12.22 2.81
N ASP A 295 -13.21 -13.02 2.93
CA ASP A 295 -13.52 -14.09 1.96
C ASP A 295 -13.91 -13.50 0.59
N ARG A 296 -14.36 -12.24 0.59
CA ARG A 296 -14.69 -11.42 -0.59
C ARG A 296 -14.31 -9.96 -0.33
N TYR A 297 -13.78 -9.29 -1.33
CA TYR A 297 -13.40 -7.87 -1.27
C TYR A 297 -14.52 -6.92 -1.74
N ALA A 298 -15.60 -7.47 -2.30
CA ALA A 298 -16.72 -6.69 -2.79
C ALA A 298 -18.05 -7.43 -2.62
N ALA A 299 -19.12 -6.66 -2.45
CA ALA A 299 -20.49 -7.15 -2.53
C ALA A 299 -21.40 -6.07 -3.14
N GLY A 300 -21.83 -6.30 -4.38
CA GLY A 300 -22.60 -5.31 -5.15
C GLY A 300 -21.77 -4.06 -5.41
N ARG A 301 -22.20 -2.93 -4.83
CA ARG A 301 -21.57 -1.61 -5.02
C ARG A 301 -20.65 -1.20 -3.87
N VAL A 302 -20.36 -2.13 -2.96
CA VAL A 302 -19.52 -1.90 -1.78
C VAL A 302 -18.21 -2.69 -1.88
N PHE A 303 -17.09 -2.01 -1.66
CA PHE A 303 -15.74 -2.56 -1.72
C PHE A 303 -15.02 -2.40 -0.39
N LEU A 304 -14.29 -3.42 0.05
CA LEU A 304 -13.44 -3.41 1.25
C LEU A 304 -11.99 -3.12 0.84
N ALA A 305 -11.29 -2.23 1.54
CA ALA A 305 -9.88 -1.90 1.29
C ALA A 305 -9.08 -1.75 2.59
N GLY A 306 -7.83 -2.23 2.59
CA GLY A 306 -6.96 -2.17 3.77
C GLY A 306 -7.45 -3.08 4.90
N ASP A 307 -7.33 -2.64 6.16
CA ASP A 307 -7.68 -3.44 7.33
C ASP A 307 -9.14 -3.93 7.37
N SER A 308 -10.06 -3.29 6.64
CA SER A 308 -11.42 -3.80 6.50
C SER A 308 -11.47 -5.10 5.69
N ALA A 309 -10.52 -5.29 4.77
CA ALA A 309 -10.37 -6.44 3.91
C ALA A 309 -9.29 -7.43 4.40
N HIS A 310 -8.21 -6.96 5.02
CA HIS A 310 -7.15 -7.83 5.50
C HIS A 310 -6.37 -7.25 6.69
N GLU A 311 -6.16 -8.07 7.71
CA GLU A 311 -5.23 -7.80 8.81
C GLU A 311 -3.97 -8.63 8.58
N MET A 312 -2.80 -8.03 8.80
CA MET A 312 -1.52 -8.70 8.64
C MET A 312 -0.64 -8.47 9.87
N SER A 313 0.29 -9.39 10.11
CA SER A 313 1.38 -9.15 11.07
C SER A 313 2.12 -7.85 10.74
N PRO A 314 2.50 -7.04 11.75
CA PRO A 314 3.24 -5.79 11.53
C PRO A 314 4.63 -6.01 10.95
N THR A 315 5.17 -7.24 11.03
CA THR A 315 6.52 -7.57 10.56
C THR A 315 6.64 -7.37 9.04
N GLY A 316 7.56 -6.50 8.63
CA GLY A 316 7.77 -6.15 7.23
C GLY A 316 6.92 -4.97 6.72
N ALA A 317 6.11 -4.37 7.60
CA ALA A 317 5.26 -3.20 7.29
C ALA A 317 4.28 -3.43 6.12
N PHE A 318 3.81 -4.66 5.90
CA PHE A 318 3.00 -4.96 4.71
C PHE A 318 1.57 -4.44 4.75
N GLY A 319 0.92 -4.38 5.93
CA GLY A 319 -0.51 -4.07 6.03
C GLY A 319 -0.93 -2.76 5.36
N SER A 320 -0.35 -1.63 5.82
CA SER A 320 -0.67 -0.31 5.26
C SER A 320 -0.32 -0.21 3.77
N ASN A 321 0.85 -0.73 3.37
CA ASN A 321 1.28 -0.69 1.97
C ASN A 321 0.35 -1.49 1.05
N THR A 322 -0.06 -2.69 1.46
CA THR A 322 -1.02 -3.51 0.70
C THR A 322 -2.36 -2.79 0.61
N GLY A 323 -2.83 -2.18 1.69
CA GLY A 323 -4.07 -1.39 1.69
C GLY A 323 -4.02 -0.17 0.76
N ILE A 324 -2.90 0.56 0.71
CA ILE A 324 -2.72 1.68 -0.23
C ILE A 324 -2.72 1.17 -1.68
N GLN A 325 -2.12 0.01 -1.94
CA GLN A 325 -2.14 -0.63 -3.25
C GLN A 325 -3.54 -1.15 -3.64
N ASP A 326 -4.35 -1.57 -2.68
CA ASP A 326 -5.76 -1.89 -2.92
C ASP A 326 -6.54 -0.66 -3.36
N ALA A 327 -6.37 0.46 -2.64
CA ALA A 327 -6.98 1.74 -2.99
C ALA A 327 -6.62 2.17 -4.42
N HIS A 328 -5.34 2.06 -4.79
CA HIS A 328 -4.87 2.42 -6.13
C HIS A 328 -5.45 1.51 -7.23
N ASN A 329 -5.48 0.19 -7.00
CA ASN A 329 -6.06 -0.76 -7.95
C ASN A 329 -7.56 -0.52 -8.16
N LEU A 330 -8.29 -0.14 -7.10
CA LEU A 330 -9.73 0.12 -7.18
C LEU A 330 -10.04 1.48 -7.82
N ALA A 331 -9.29 2.53 -7.47
CA ALA A 331 -9.58 3.91 -7.86
C ALA A 331 -9.68 4.09 -9.39
N TRP A 332 -8.75 3.54 -10.16
CA TRP A 332 -8.79 3.66 -11.62
C TRP A 332 -9.94 2.88 -12.24
N LYS A 333 -10.32 1.73 -11.67
CA LYS A 333 -11.45 0.93 -12.14
C LYS A 333 -12.78 1.64 -11.89
N LEU A 334 -12.93 2.24 -10.70
CA LEU A 334 -14.07 3.10 -10.39
C LEU A 334 -14.15 4.28 -11.36
N ALA A 335 -13.04 4.99 -11.57
CA ALA A 335 -12.97 6.09 -12.54
C ALA A 335 -13.34 5.61 -13.96
N ALA A 336 -12.87 4.44 -14.38
CA ALA A 336 -13.15 3.90 -15.70
C ALA A 336 -14.63 3.61 -15.94
N VAL A 337 -15.30 3.02 -14.95
CA VAL A 337 -16.74 2.71 -15.01
C VAL A 337 -17.57 3.98 -14.89
N LEU A 338 -17.22 4.89 -14.00
CA LEU A 338 -17.94 6.16 -13.80
C LEU A 338 -17.82 7.10 -15.02
N ASP A 339 -16.66 7.12 -15.68
CA ASP A 339 -16.45 7.89 -16.92
C ASP A 339 -16.98 7.17 -18.18
N GLY A 340 -17.50 5.95 -18.03
CA GLY A 340 -18.20 5.22 -19.10
C GLY A 340 -17.32 4.56 -20.15
N TRP A 341 -16.00 4.45 -19.94
CA TRP A 341 -15.09 3.78 -20.88
C TRP A 341 -14.73 2.34 -20.46
N ALA A 342 -15.29 1.84 -19.36
CA ALA A 342 -15.28 0.44 -18.98
C ALA A 342 -16.68 -0.01 -18.51
N GLY A 343 -17.00 -1.29 -18.71
CA GLY A 343 -18.22 -1.88 -18.18
C GLY A 343 -18.10 -2.24 -16.69
N PRO A 344 -19.22 -2.40 -15.97
CA PRO A 344 -19.21 -2.66 -14.53
C PRO A 344 -18.46 -3.95 -14.14
N GLY A 345 -18.41 -4.94 -15.04
CA GLY A 345 -17.65 -6.19 -14.82
C GLY A 345 -16.14 -5.98 -14.66
N LEU A 346 -15.59 -4.80 -14.99
CA LEU A 346 -14.21 -4.46 -14.64
C LEU A 346 -14.01 -4.43 -13.12
N LEU A 347 -15.03 -4.03 -12.34
CA LEU A 347 -14.92 -3.94 -10.87
C LEU A 347 -14.79 -5.32 -10.21
N ASP A 348 -15.33 -6.37 -10.80
CA ASP A 348 -15.20 -7.75 -10.31
C ASP A 348 -13.74 -8.22 -10.29
N THR A 349 -12.89 -7.61 -11.13
CA THR A 349 -11.46 -7.91 -11.16
C THR A 349 -10.73 -7.44 -9.90
N TYR A 350 -11.33 -6.55 -9.09
CA TYR A 350 -10.72 -6.09 -7.84
C TYR A 350 -10.50 -7.23 -6.85
N ASP A 351 -11.54 -8.03 -6.56
CA ASP A 351 -11.41 -9.21 -5.70
C ASP A 351 -10.42 -10.23 -6.29
N THR A 352 -10.58 -10.50 -7.58
CA THR A 352 -9.77 -11.49 -8.32
C THR A 352 -8.28 -11.15 -8.25
N GLU A 353 -7.92 -9.87 -8.25
CA GLU A 353 -6.54 -9.40 -8.25
C GLU A 353 -5.98 -9.19 -6.84
N ARG A 354 -6.74 -8.58 -5.94
CA ARG A 354 -6.20 -8.07 -4.66
C ARG A 354 -6.29 -9.06 -3.51
N ARG A 355 -7.33 -9.88 -3.44
CA ARG A 355 -7.49 -10.87 -2.37
C ARG A 355 -6.38 -11.94 -2.38
N PRO A 356 -5.96 -12.50 -3.54
CA PRO A 356 -4.83 -13.41 -3.58
C PRO A 356 -3.50 -12.76 -3.17
N VAL A 357 -3.28 -11.48 -3.51
CA VAL A 357 -2.09 -10.73 -3.09
C VAL A 357 -2.06 -10.56 -1.58
N ALA A 358 -3.18 -10.19 -0.96
CA ALA A 358 -3.25 -10.08 0.49
C ALA A 358 -3.00 -11.42 1.17
N THR A 359 -3.57 -12.51 0.67
CA THR A 359 -3.34 -13.87 1.20
C THR A 359 -1.86 -14.25 1.16
N ALA A 360 -1.21 -14.07 0.00
CA ALA A 360 0.21 -14.41 -0.16
C ALA A 360 1.13 -13.51 0.68
N THR A 361 0.83 -12.21 0.75
CA THR A 361 1.60 -11.24 1.53
C THR A 361 1.48 -11.48 3.03
N SER A 362 0.26 -11.80 3.48
CA SER A 362 -0.07 -12.15 4.85
C SER A 362 0.72 -13.37 5.33
N ALA A 363 0.71 -14.45 4.54
CA ALA A 363 1.51 -15.64 4.82
C ALA A 363 3.01 -15.33 4.95
N ARG A 364 3.54 -14.43 4.12
CA ARG A 364 4.94 -14.00 4.22
C ARG A 364 5.21 -13.16 5.47
N ALA A 365 4.31 -12.25 5.84
CA ALA A 365 4.43 -11.42 7.04
C ALA A 365 4.54 -12.30 8.31
N SER A 366 3.74 -13.35 8.39
CA SER A 366 3.79 -14.32 9.48
C SER A 366 5.06 -15.17 9.47
N ALA A 367 5.50 -15.66 8.30
CA ALA A 367 6.79 -16.35 8.18
C ALA A 367 7.97 -15.48 8.66
N ARG A 368 7.96 -14.17 8.35
CA ARG A 368 9.00 -13.24 8.83
C ARG A 368 8.95 -12.98 10.33
N SER A 369 7.76 -13.01 10.92
CA SER A 369 7.60 -12.86 12.37
C SER A 369 8.30 -14.00 13.12
N VAL A 370 8.26 -15.21 12.55
CA VAL A 370 9.05 -16.36 13.01
C VAL A 370 10.55 -16.14 12.76
N GLU A 371 10.95 -15.78 11.54
CA GLU A 371 12.37 -15.58 11.17
C GLU A 371 13.08 -14.55 12.06
N HIS A 372 12.38 -13.50 12.50
CA HIS A 372 12.95 -12.42 13.30
C HIS A 372 12.78 -12.61 14.82
N SER A 373 12.19 -13.72 15.27
CA SER A 373 11.86 -13.94 16.69
C SER A 373 11.16 -12.73 17.31
N HIS A 374 10.09 -12.24 16.65
CA HIS A 374 9.42 -11.02 17.09
C HIS A 374 8.95 -11.16 18.56
N PRO A 375 9.28 -10.21 19.46
CA PRO A 375 8.87 -10.28 20.86
C PRO A 375 7.36 -10.45 21.00
N GLY A 376 6.93 -11.36 21.89
CA GLY A 376 5.53 -11.71 22.08
C GLY A 376 4.89 -12.61 21.00
N PHE A 377 5.58 -12.92 19.89
CA PHE A 377 5.06 -13.82 18.86
C PHE A 377 5.43 -15.29 19.16
N ALA A 378 4.44 -16.12 19.46
CA ALA A 378 4.59 -17.57 19.53
C ALA A 378 3.92 -18.21 18.29
N PRO A 379 4.67 -18.87 17.38
CA PRO A 379 4.05 -19.48 16.21
C PRO A 379 3.12 -20.63 16.60
N ALA A 380 1.95 -20.72 15.97
CA ALA A 380 1.18 -21.96 15.95
C ALA A 380 1.98 -23.06 15.21
N PRO A 381 1.80 -24.35 15.56
CA PRO A 381 2.48 -25.45 14.86
C PRO A 381 2.27 -25.36 13.35
N GLY A 382 3.36 -25.29 12.58
CA GLY A 382 3.33 -25.19 11.11
C GLY A 382 3.54 -23.78 10.52
N ILE A 383 3.51 -22.72 11.34
CA ILE A 383 3.91 -21.36 10.92
C ILE A 383 5.45 -21.25 10.98
N GLY A 384 6.09 -20.98 9.85
CA GLY A 384 7.56 -20.87 9.75
C GLY A 384 8.24 -21.78 8.71
N GLY A 385 7.48 -22.61 7.99
CA GLY A 385 7.99 -23.48 6.91
C GLY A 385 7.89 -22.89 5.50
N GLY A 386 7.50 -21.61 5.35
CA GLY A 386 7.33 -20.97 4.05
C GLY A 386 8.63 -20.79 3.29
N ARG A 387 8.61 -20.96 1.97
CA ARG A 387 9.79 -20.81 1.10
C ARG A 387 10.42 -19.42 1.27
N ARG A 388 11.75 -19.36 1.40
CA ARG A 388 12.53 -18.13 1.60
C ARG A 388 12.53 -17.25 0.33
N GLY A 389 11.46 -16.51 0.11
CA GLY A 389 11.38 -15.47 -0.93
C GLY A 389 11.93 -14.12 -0.45
N GLY A 390 12.64 -13.41 -1.33
CA GLY A 390 13.15 -12.06 -1.07
C GLY A 390 12.00 -11.04 -0.91
N ILE A 391 12.17 -10.03 -0.05
CA ILE A 391 11.13 -9.01 0.23
C ILE A 391 10.64 -8.29 -1.04
N LEU A 392 11.54 -8.08 -2.00
CA LEU A 392 11.20 -7.42 -3.27
C LEU A 392 10.24 -8.25 -4.13
N ASN A 393 10.20 -9.58 -3.98
CA ASN A 393 9.23 -10.41 -4.69
C ASN A 393 7.80 -10.09 -4.25
N VAL A 394 7.62 -9.83 -2.95
CA VAL A 394 6.31 -9.50 -2.36
C VAL A 394 5.96 -8.04 -2.65
N VAL A 395 6.94 -7.14 -2.58
CA VAL A 395 6.71 -5.70 -2.73
C VAL A 395 6.51 -5.29 -4.19
N LEU A 396 7.33 -5.81 -5.11
CA LEU A 396 7.36 -5.40 -6.52
C LEU A 396 7.09 -6.56 -7.49
N GLY A 397 7.42 -7.80 -7.10
CA GLY A 397 7.37 -8.96 -7.98
C GLY A 397 6.03 -9.68 -8.05
N TYR A 398 5.03 -9.29 -7.24
CA TYR A 398 3.72 -9.92 -7.27
C TYR A 398 3.03 -9.70 -8.62
N ARG A 399 2.17 -10.64 -8.99
CA ARG A 399 1.47 -10.65 -10.27
C ARG A 399 -0.02 -10.90 -10.10
N TYR A 400 -0.77 -10.56 -11.13
CA TYR A 400 -2.19 -10.89 -11.29
C TYR A 400 -2.32 -12.00 -12.34
N PRO A 401 -2.47 -13.28 -11.93
CA PRO A 401 -2.68 -14.39 -12.86
C PRO A 401 -4.03 -14.32 -13.58
N ARG A 402 -5.00 -13.62 -12.96
CA ARG A 402 -6.39 -13.47 -13.42
C ARG A 402 -6.87 -12.03 -13.12
N GLY A 403 -7.92 -11.58 -13.81
CA GLY A 403 -8.51 -10.25 -13.61
C GLY A 403 -8.63 -9.45 -14.90
N ALA A 404 -8.24 -8.17 -14.85
CA ALA A 404 -8.11 -7.29 -16.02
C ALA A 404 -6.72 -7.50 -16.66
N VAL A 405 -6.51 -8.68 -17.22
CA VAL A 405 -5.26 -9.11 -17.84
C VAL A 405 -5.54 -10.17 -18.90
N LEU A 406 -4.79 -10.14 -20.01
CA LEU A 406 -4.90 -11.08 -21.12
C LEU A 406 -3.54 -11.71 -21.41
N GLY A 407 -3.50 -13.03 -21.51
CA GLY A 407 -2.27 -13.80 -21.77
C GLY A 407 -1.41 -14.05 -20.52
N ALA A 408 -1.93 -13.79 -19.33
CA ALA A 408 -1.31 -14.27 -18.08
C ALA A 408 -1.57 -15.76 -17.91
N ASP A 409 -0.60 -16.47 -17.34
CA ASP A 409 -0.75 -17.88 -16.97
C ASP A 409 -1.51 -17.97 -15.63
N PRO A 410 -2.73 -18.51 -15.63
CA PRO A 410 -3.60 -18.51 -14.47
C PRO A 410 -3.16 -19.44 -13.33
N GLU A 411 -2.18 -20.33 -13.59
CA GLU A 411 -1.64 -21.29 -12.62
C GLU A 411 -0.37 -20.77 -11.94
N GLN A 412 0.12 -19.59 -12.32
CA GLN A 412 1.30 -19.00 -11.68
C GLN A 412 1.01 -18.50 -10.27
N ASP A 413 2.00 -18.69 -9.39
CA ASP A 413 1.98 -18.11 -8.06
C ASP A 413 1.90 -16.58 -8.10
N VAL A 414 1.04 -16.03 -7.24
CA VAL A 414 0.85 -14.59 -7.09
C VAL A 414 2.14 -13.90 -6.69
N VAL A 415 2.92 -14.51 -5.78
CA VAL A 415 4.25 -14.03 -5.39
C VAL A 415 5.28 -15.05 -5.88
N PRO A 416 6.13 -14.70 -6.86
CA PRO A 416 7.10 -15.64 -7.41
C PRO A 416 8.30 -15.85 -6.47
N GLU A 417 9.00 -16.96 -6.68
CA GLU A 417 10.27 -17.25 -5.98
C GLU A 417 11.42 -16.32 -6.43
N GLY A 418 11.40 -15.87 -7.69
CA GLY A 418 12.40 -14.96 -8.25
C GLY A 418 11.80 -13.64 -8.72
N MET A 419 12.55 -12.55 -8.56
CA MET A 419 12.17 -11.23 -9.08
C MET A 419 12.45 -11.15 -10.58
N ARG A 420 11.39 -11.22 -11.41
CA ARG A 420 11.48 -11.05 -12.86
C ARG A 420 10.39 -10.10 -13.36
N LEU A 421 10.79 -8.88 -13.70
CA LEU A 421 9.93 -7.86 -14.30
C LEU A 421 10.36 -7.65 -15.75
N THR A 422 9.86 -8.50 -16.65
CA THR A 422 10.21 -8.51 -18.09
C THR A 422 9.00 -8.27 -18.99
N GLY A 423 8.03 -7.49 -18.50
CA GLY A 423 6.83 -7.10 -19.27
C GLY A 423 5.82 -8.22 -19.48
N GLU A 424 5.77 -9.24 -18.63
CA GLU A 424 4.77 -10.31 -18.73
C GLU A 424 3.39 -9.79 -18.34
N PRO A 425 2.30 -10.18 -19.04
CA PRO A 425 0.95 -9.85 -18.61
C PRO A 425 0.70 -10.26 -17.16
N GLY A 426 0.11 -9.35 -16.39
CA GLY A 426 -0.17 -9.52 -14.97
C GLY A 426 0.96 -9.10 -14.06
N THR A 427 2.16 -8.80 -14.58
CA THR A 427 3.27 -8.27 -13.77
C THR A 427 3.27 -6.74 -13.78
N ARG A 428 3.92 -6.14 -12.78
CA ARG A 428 4.24 -4.71 -12.80
C ARG A 428 5.15 -4.40 -13.99
N ALA A 429 4.82 -3.36 -14.76
CA ALA A 429 5.59 -2.98 -15.94
C ALA A 429 7.06 -2.68 -15.55
N PRO A 430 8.07 -3.10 -16.33
CA PRO A 430 9.47 -2.81 -16.02
C PRO A 430 9.79 -1.31 -15.87
N HIS A 431 10.73 -0.99 -14.99
CA HIS A 431 11.27 0.35 -14.87
C HIS A 431 12.37 0.56 -15.92
N MET A 432 12.35 1.71 -16.57
CA MET A 432 13.44 2.18 -17.41
C MET A 432 13.50 3.71 -17.33
N TRP A 433 14.71 4.25 -17.26
CA TRP A 433 14.94 5.69 -17.42
C TRP A 433 14.92 6.06 -18.90
N LEU A 434 14.09 7.03 -19.23
CA LEU A 434 13.89 7.58 -20.56
C LEU A 434 13.97 9.12 -20.48
N ARG A 435 13.95 9.76 -21.64
CA ARG A 435 13.80 11.21 -21.74
C ARG A 435 12.55 11.57 -22.51
N ARG A 436 11.81 12.56 -22.01
CA ARG A 436 10.72 13.24 -22.72
C ARG A 436 11.18 14.66 -22.99
N GLY A 437 11.71 14.91 -24.19
CA GLY A 437 12.46 16.13 -24.47
C GLY A 437 13.67 16.27 -23.54
N ASN A 438 13.69 17.32 -22.72
CA ASN A 438 14.79 17.59 -21.78
C ASN A 438 14.60 16.98 -20.38
N GLU A 439 13.43 16.42 -20.11
CA GLU A 439 13.10 15.86 -18.80
C GLU A 439 13.47 14.37 -18.76
N ARG A 440 14.08 13.95 -17.64
CA ARG A 440 14.33 12.54 -17.35
C ARG A 440 13.10 11.95 -16.67
N VAL A 441 12.56 10.89 -17.23
CA VAL A 441 11.32 10.25 -16.77
C VAL A 441 11.51 8.74 -16.60
N SER A 442 10.88 8.16 -15.60
CA SER A 442 10.72 6.71 -15.51
C SER A 442 9.57 6.27 -16.41
N THR A 443 9.64 5.07 -17.01
CA THR A 443 8.47 4.44 -17.63
C THR A 443 7.26 4.39 -16.69
N LEU A 444 7.48 4.26 -15.38
CA LEU A 444 6.41 4.21 -14.39
C LEU A 444 5.70 5.55 -14.18
N ASP A 445 6.38 6.66 -14.48
CA ASP A 445 5.79 8.00 -14.35
C ASP A 445 4.69 8.24 -15.42
N LEU A 446 4.52 7.30 -16.37
CA LEU A 446 3.54 7.36 -17.45
C LEU A 446 2.18 6.77 -17.07
N TYR A 447 2.08 5.99 -15.98
CA TYR A 447 0.90 5.17 -15.70
C TYR A 447 0.08 5.76 -14.54
N GLU A 448 -1.05 6.40 -14.87
CA GLU A 448 -1.99 6.91 -13.85
C GLU A 448 -3.41 7.06 -14.39
N ARG A 449 -3.59 7.81 -15.48
CA ARG A 449 -4.90 8.32 -15.91
C ARG A 449 -5.55 7.56 -17.06
N SER A 450 -4.75 6.82 -17.81
CA SER A 450 -5.13 6.14 -19.04
C SER A 450 -4.45 4.79 -19.14
N LEU A 451 -4.97 3.94 -20.02
CA LEU A 451 -4.17 2.86 -20.57
C LEU A 451 -3.02 3.46 -21.37
N VAL A 452 -1.85 2.82 -21.34
CA VAL A 452 -0.66 3.27 -22.06
C VAL A 452 -0.16 2.16 -22.97
N MET A 453 -0.03 2.47 -24.27
CA MET A 453 0.61 1.59 -25.25
C MET A 453 2.05 2.04 -25.49
N LEU A 454 3.02 1.21 -25.14
CA LEU A 454 4.43 1.41 -25.50
C LEU A 454 4.82 0.54 -26.69
N SER A 455 5.47 1.13 -27.68
CA SER A 455 6.01 0.45 -28.86
C SER A 455 7.30 1.10 -29.34
N ASP A 456 8.07 0.44 -30.22
CA ASP A 456 9.20 1.09 -30.92
C ASP A 456 8.69 2.10 -31.97
N VAL A 457 9.54 3.03 -32.38
CA VAL A 457 9.26 4.01 -33.45
C VAL A 457 8.90 3.36 -34.79
N ARG A 458 9.39 2.14 -35.06
CA ARG A 458 9.12 1.40 -36.29
C ARG A 458 7.82 0.60 -36.26
N SER A 459 7.19 0.46 -35.09
CA SER A 459 6.04 -0.40 -34.91
C SER A 459 4.72 0.24 -35.37
N GLN A 460 3.82 -0.58 -35.93
CA GLN A 460 2.46 -0.20 -36.32
C GLN A 460 1.52 0.09 -35.12
N TRP A 461 1.87 -0.36 -33.91
CA TRP A 461 0.99 -0.32 -32.73
C TRP A 461 0.65 1.11 -32.30
N HIS A 462 1.59 2.05 -32.45
CA HIS A 462 1.34 3.47 -32.12
C HIS A 462 0.23 4.07 -32.98
N ALA A 463 0.28 3.86 -34.30
CA ALA A 463 -0.73 4.40 -35.22
C ALA A 463 -2.12 3.78 -34.96
N ALA A 464 -2.18 2.48 -34.65
CA ALA A 464 -3.42 1.80 -34.26
C ALA A 464 -3.99 2.37 -32.95
N ALA A 465 -3.15 2.52 -31.91
CA ALA A 465 -3.56 3.08 -30.63
C ALA A 465 -4.06 4.53 -30.76
N ARG A 466 -3.38 5.35 -31.58
CA ARG A 466 -3.81 6.73 -31.87
C ARG A 466 -5.21 6.78 -32.49
N ARG A 467 -5.48 5.97 -33.52
CA ARG A 467 -6.79 5.95 -34.19
C ARG A 467 -7.91 5.49 -33.24
N ILE A 468 -7.64 4.56 -32.33
CA ILE A 468 -8.60 4.16 -31.30
C ILE A 468 -8.82 5.29 -30.30
N ALA A 469 -7.75 5.94 -29.83
CA ALA A 469 -7.84 7.06 -28.89
C ALA A 469 -8.61 8.25 -29.48
N ASP A 470 -8.43 8.55 -30.77
CA ASP A 470 -9.15 9.62 -31.48
C ASP A 470 -10.66 9.36 -31.57
N GLY A 471 -11.08 8.10 -31.49
CA GLY A 471 -12.49 7.71 -31.42
C GLY A 471 -13.16 8.02 -30.07
N GLY A 472 -12.39 8.36 -29.03
CA GLY A 472 -12.90 8.81 -27.73
C GLY A 472 -13.58 7.75 -26.85
N SER A 473 -13.67 6.49 -27.30
CA SER A 473 -14.35 5.42 -26.56
C SER A 473 -13.55 4.86 -25.37
N VAL A 474 -12.26 5.18 -25.30
CA VAL A 474 -11.35 4.69 -24.26
C VAL A 474 -10.28 5.74 -23.97
N ARG A 475 -9.89 5.86 -22.70
CA ARG A 475 -8.71 6.65 -22.32
C ARG A 475 -7.44 5.85 -22.63
N LEU A 476 -6.86 6.11 -23.78
CA LEU A 476 -5.65 5.45 -24.27
C LEU A 476 -4.61 6.48 -24.72
N GLU A 477 -3.42 6.37 -24.16
CA GLU A 477 -2.22 7.08 -24.61
C GLU A 477 -1.26 6.11 -25.29
N SER A 478 -0.44 6.63 -26.22
CA SER A 478 0.59 5.81 -26.86
C SER A 478 1.87 6.61 -27.04
N TYR A 479 2.99 5.96 -26.70
CA TYR A 479 4.32 6.54 -26.79
C TYR A 479 5.24 5.61 -27.58
N ARG A 480 6.05 6.19 -28.48
CA ARG A 480 7.09 5.44 -29.19
C ARG A 480 8.43 5.63 -28.52
N ILE A 481 9.10 4.52 -28.24
CA ILE A 481 10.49 4.51 -27.83
C ILE A 481 11.37 4.76 -29.06
N GLY A 482 12.30 5.71 -28.95
CA GLY A 482 13.10 6.22 -30.06
C GLY A 482 12.49 7.43 -30.78
N ALA A 483 11.33 7.94 -30.34
CA ALA A 483 10.74 9.18 -30.83
C ALA A 483 10.26 10.10 -29.69
N GLU A 484 9.00 9.99 -29.23
CA GLU A 484 8.50 10.85 -28.13
C GLU A 484 9.22 10.58 -26.82
N LEU A 485 9.64 9.33 -26.62
CA LEU A 485 10.49 8.91 -25.52
C LEU A 485 11.81 8.41 -26.08
N THR A 486 12.92 9.03 -25.70
CA THR A 486 14.26 8.61 -26.11
C THR A 486 14.99 7.93 -24.96
N TYR A 487 15.99 7.10 -25.27
CA TYR A 487 16.84 6.50 -24.26
C TYR A 487 17.58 7.58 -23.46
N ASP A 488 17.67 7.39 -22.14
CA ASP A 488 18.49 8.24 -21.29
C ASP A 488 19.96 7.82 -21.41
N PRO A 489 20.88 8.70 -21.87
CA PRO A 489 22.30 8.38 -22.04
C PRO A 489 23.01 8.06 -20.72
N GLN A 490 22.44 8.46 -19.58
CA GLN A 490 22.94 8.12 -18.24
C GLN A 490 22.12 6.98 -17.58
N GLY A 491 21.12 6.44 -18.28
CA GLY A 491 20.07 5.58 -17.72
C GLY A 491 20.25 4.08 -17.96
N GLY A 492 21.44 3.62 -18.33
CA GLY A 492 21.74 2.18 -18.45
C GLY A 492 21.34 1.44 -17.17
N GLN A 493 20.53 0.38 -17.29
CA GLN A 493 20.12 -0.44 -16.15
C GLN A 493 21.36 -1.04 -15.46
N GLY A 494 21.72 -0.59 -14.26
CA GLY A 494 22.81 -1.19 -13.49
C GLY A 494 24.16 -1.23 -14.22
N GLY A 495 24.43 -0.28 -15.12
CA GLY A 495 25.67 -0.26 -15.92
C GLY A 495 25.59 -0.89 -17.31
N ASP A 496 24.40 -1.30 -17.80
CA ASP A 496 24.24 -1.73 -19.19
C ASP A 496 24.53 -0.56 -20.15
N GLU A 497 25.61 -0.66 -20.92
CA GLU A 497 26.06 0.35 -21.89
C GLU A 497 25.10 0.53 -23.08
N ASN A 498 24.09 -0.34 -23.23
CA ASN A 498 23.16 -0.32 -24.35
C ASN A 498 21.70 -0.62 -23.91
N PRO A 499 20.93 0.39 -23.48
CA PRO A 499 19.55 0.21 -23.04
C PRO A 499 18.65 -0.27 -24.20
N ASP A 500 17.95 -1.38 -23.99
CA ASP A 500 17.00 -1.95 -24.96
C ASP A 500 15.63 -2.11 -24.30
N TRP A 501 14.67 -1.29 -24.73
CA TRP A 501 13.31 -1.30 -24.21
C TRP A 501 12.60 -2.61 -24.53
N ALA A 502 12.81 -3.14 -25.75
CA ALA A 502 12.08 -4.29 -26.27
C ALA A 502 12.50 -5.54 -25.50
N ARG A 503 13.80 -5.72 -25.30
CA ARG A 503 14.35 -6.76 -24.41
C ARG A 503 13.83 -6.62 -22.98
N THR A 504 13.83 -5.40 -22.44
CA THR A 504 13.34 -5.13 -21.08
C THR A 504 11.86 -5.51 -20.89
N HIS A 505 11.03 -5.32 -21.93
CA HIS A 505 9.59 -5.61 -21.89
C HIS A 505 9.22 -6.96 -22.53
N GLY A 506 10.22 -7.77 -22.91
CA GLY A 506 10.02 -9.10 -23.49
C GLY A 506 9.27 -9.07 -24.82
N THR A 507 9.59 -8.10 -25.67
CA THR A 507 9.03 -7.90 -27.01
C THR A 507 10.14 -7.72 -28.05
N THR A 508 9.78 -7.66 -29.33
CA THR A 508 10.65 -7.22 -30.42
C THR A 508 10.38 -5.75 -30.78
N ALA A 509 11.17 -5.19 -31.70
CA ALA A 509 10.95 -3.84 -32.22
C ALA A 509 9.58 -3.66 -32.91
N ASP A 510 8.98 -4.73 -33.42
CA ASP A 510 7.67 -4.65 -34.07
C ASP A 510 6.51 -4.88 -33.09
N GLY A 511 6.79 -5.29 -31.85
CA GLY A 511 5.78 -5.58 -30.83
C GLY A 511 5.43 -4.38 -29.96
N ALA A 512 4.65 -4.64 -28.91
CA ALA A 512 4.17 -3.61 -27.98
C ALA A 512 3.71 -4.20 -26.64
N VAL A 513 3.63 -3.35 -25.62
CA VAL A 513 2.95 -3.67 -24.36
C VAL A 513 1.84 -2.64 -24.07
N LEU A 514 0.72 -3.15 -23.57
CA LEU A 514 -0.40 -2.36 -23.05
C LEU A 514 -0.35 -2.38 -21.52
N ILE A 515 -0.17 -1.21 -20.92
CA ILE A 515 -0.06 -1.02 -19.47
C ILE A 515 -1.33 -0.34 -18.96
N ARG A 516 -1.80 -0.81 -17.81
CA ARG A 516 -2.94 -0.27 -17.07
C ARG A 516 -2.60 1.03 -16.36
N PRO A 517 -3.62 1.84 -16.01
CA PRO A 517 -3.46 2.98 -15.11
C PRO A 517 -2.71 2.66 -13.81
N ASP A 518 -2.81 1.42 -13.30
CA ASP A 518 -2.09 1.00 -12.10
C ASP A 518 -0.65 0.49 -12.34
N GLY A 519 -0.12 0.63 -13.56
CA GLY A 519 1.25 0.25 -13.91
C GLY A 519 1.46 -1.26 -14.08
N PHE A 520 0.40 -2.05 -14.18
CA PHE A 520 0.46 -3.48 -14.50
C PHE A 520 0.30 -3.71 -16.01
N VAL A 521 1.07 -4.65 -16.56
CA VAL A 521 0.95 -5.05 -17.97
C VAL A 521 -0.37 -5.79 -18.14
N ALA A 522 -1.33 -5.20 -18.86
CA ALA A 522 -2.59 -5.86 -19.19
C ALA A 522 -2.40 -6.89 -20.30
N TRP A 523 -1.56 -6.58 -21.28
CA TRP A 523 -1.38 -7.41 -22.48
C TRP A 523 -0.06 -7.06 -23.18
N ARG A 524 0.47 -8.01 -23.96
CA ARG A 524 1.69 -7.85 -24.75
C ARG A 524 1.56 -8.51 -26.12
N ALA A 525 1.98 -7.80 -27.16
CA ALA A 525 2.29 -8.36 -28.48
C ALA A 525 3.80 -8.58 -28.61
N PRO A 526 4.29 -9.82 -28.81
CA PRO A 526 5.72 -10.07 -29.01
C PRO A 526 6.31 -9.46 -30.29
N GLY A 527 5.47 -9.13 -31.29
CA GLY A 527 5.89 -8.63 -32.60
C GLY A 527 4.74 -8.02 -33.41
N ALA A 528 4.96 -7.87 -34.72
CA ALA A 528 3.92 -7.43 -35.65
C ALA A 528 2.77 -8.45 -35.76
N VAL A 529 1.60 -7.93 -36.12
CA VAL A 529 0.40 -8.71 -36.46
C VAL A 529 -0.17 -8.20 -37.78
N PRO A 530 -1.03 -8.95 -38.49
CA PRO A 530 -1.59 -8.48 -39.75
C PRO A 530 -2.43 -7.20 -39.63
N ASP A 531 -3.18 -7.06 -38.54
CA ASP A 531 -4.01 -5.87 -38.26
C ASP A 531 -3.93 -5.49 -36.77
N ALA A 532 -3.06 -4.51 -36.47
CA ALA A 532 -2.87 -4.03 -35.11
C ALA A 532 -4.10 -3.33 -34.53
N GLU A 533 -4.90 -2.65 -35.35
CA GLU A 533 -6.06 -1.92 -34.86
C GLU A 533 -7.19 -2.86 -34.47
N ALA A 534 -7.53 -3.82 -35.33
CA ALA A 534 -8.53 -4.83 -35.02
C ALA A 534 -8.13 -5.66 -33.79
N THR A 535 -6.85 -6.05 -33.70
CA THR A 535 -6.33 -6.79 -32.54
C THR A 535 -6.46 -5.95 -31.25
N LEU A 536 -6.05 -4.68 -31.28
CA LEU A 536 -6.10 -3.82 -30.11
C LEU A 536 -7.55 -3.53 -29.67
N ARG A 537 -8.50 -3.37 -30.60
CA ARG A 537 -9.92 -3.23 -30.27
C ARG A 537 -10.47 -4.45 -29.53
N GLN A 538 -10.11 -5.66 -29.97
CA GLN A 538 -10.50 -6.90 -29.29
C GLN A 538 -9.90 -7.00 -27.89
N VAL A 539 -8.61 -6.68 -27.75
CA VAL A 539 -7.90 -6.64 -26.46
C VAL A 539 -8.60 -5.67 -25.49
N LEU A 540 -8.89 -4.45 -25.95
CA LEU A 540 -9.54 -3.44 -25.11
C LEU A 540 -10.96 -3.84 -24.71
N ALA A 541 -11.76 -4.39 -25.62
CA ALA A 541 -13.11 -4.84 -25.32
C ALA A 541 -13.12 -5.94 -24.25
N ALA A 542 -12.24 -6.93 -24.38
CA ALA A 542 -12.10 -8.01 -23.40
C ALA A 542 -11.57 -7.51 -22.05
N LEU A 543 -10.58 -6.62 -22.06
CA LEU A 543 -9.96 -6.06 -20.85
C LEU A 543 -10.94 -5.19 -20.05
N LEU A 544 -11.68 -4.33 -20.74
CA LEU A 544 -12.55 -3.31 -20.15
C LEU A 544 -13.99 -3.78 -19.95
N ARG A 545 -14.31 -5.02 -20.35
CA ARG A 545 -15.63 -5.64 -20.17
C ARG A 545 -16.76 -4.79 -20.78
N THR A 546 -16.52 -4.25 -21.97
CA THR A 546 -17.45 -3.35 -22.68
C THR A 546 -18.35 -4.05 -23.70
N GLY A 547 -18.32 -5.40 -23.73
CA GLY A 547 -19.11 -6.23 -24.64
C GLY A 547 -20.19 -7.05 -23.96
#